data_AF-A0A815U302-F1
#
_entry.id   AF-A0A815U302-F1
#
_cell.length_a   1.000
_cell.length_b   1.000
_cell.length_c   1.000
_cell.angle_alpha   90.00
_cell.angle_beta   90.00
_cell.angle_gamma   90.00
#
_symmetry.space_group_name_H-M   'P 1'
#
loop_
_entity.id
_entity.type
_entity.pdbx_description
1 polymer ?
#
loop_
_entity_poly.entity_id
_entity_poly.type
_entity_poly.pdbx_seq_one_letter_code
_entity_poly.pdbx_strand_id
1 'polypeptide(L)'
;QYEHVLLSTREDTIIEGIRAMHFTRVAQEIKARLAKENVLQNDFRDKVKDATISDLKVLVKDDVKVHLNVKKQLTRHLDLCTDIYEKKKANDFKIQLEMEADILHSQNFDDIVSYIHTMICRCEPNKYRPLQLLCLLSTANNGLTREYYELLCRSFLQAYGYENIPLLYKLEQLHLFHVKRSCDIP
;
A
#
# COMPACT_ATOMS: atom_id res chain seq x y z
N GLN A 1 12.56 -18.08 4.64
CA GLN A 1 11.58 -18.10 5.74
C GLN A 1 11.10 -16.67 5.93
N TYR A 2 9.80 -16.39 5.79
CA TYR A 2 9.27 -15.05 6.04
C TYR A 2 9.02 -14.92 7.54
N GLU A 3 9.65 -13.94 8.19
CA GLU A 3 9.40 -13.63 9.60
C GLU A 3 8.01 -12.97 9.68
N HIS A 4 7.06 -13.61 10.36
CA HIS A 4 5.72 -13.05 10.52
C HIS A 4 5.78 -11.90 11.52
N VAL A 5 5.67 -10.66 11.03
CA VAL A 5 5.63 -9.46 11.86
C VAL A 5 4.19 -9.13 12.22
N LEU A 6 3.90 -9.09 13.52
CA LEU A 6 2.61 -8.69 14.06
C LEU A 6 2.49 -7.15 14.02
N LEU A 7 1.56 -6.65 13.20
CA LEU A 7 1.26 -5.22 13.07
C LEU A 7 0.12 -4.84 14.03
N SER A 8 0.34 -4.97 15.34
CA SER A 8 -0.65 -4.67 16.38
C SER A 8 -0.24 -3.47 17.22
N THR A 9 -1.17 -2.52 17.42
CA THR A 9 -0.97 -1.35 18.30
C THR A 9 -0.74 -1.71 19.76
N ARG A 10 -1.04 -2.95 20.19
CA ARG A 10 -0.81 -3.39 21.58
C ARG A 10 0.66 -3.68 21.89
N GLU A 11 1.43 -4.10 20.88
CA GLU A 11 2.82 -4.50 21.05
C GLU A 11 3.78 -3.49 20.40
N ASP A 12 3.29 -2.72 19.45
CA ASP A 12 4.03 -1.74 18.68
C ASP A 12 3.36 -0.37 18.78
N THR A 13 3.83 0.45 19.71
CA THR A 13 3.32 1.82 19.90
C THR A 13 3.75 2.76 18.77
N ILE A 14 4.74 2.35 17.97
CA ILE A 14 5.27 3.14 16.86
C ILE A 14 4.26 3.16 15.72
N ILE A 15 3.60 2.02 15.48
CA ILE A 15 2.64 1.85 14.38
C ILE A 15 1.45 2.82 14.49
N GLU A 16 0.99 3.15 15.70
CA GLU A 16 -0.15 4.04 15.93
C GLU A 16 0.07 5.42 15.31
N GLY A 17 1.28 5.96 15.45
CA GLY A 17 1.63 7.27 14.92
C GLY A 17 1.90 7.27 13.42
N ILE A 18 2.41 6.18 12.85
CA ILE A 18 2.82 6.14 11.43
C ILE A 18 1.72 5.60 10.50
N ARG A 19 0.78 4.78 10.99
CA ARG A 19 -0.23 4.08 10.17
C ARG A 19 -1.14 5.03 9.39
N ALA A 20 -1.50 6.17 9.99
CA ALA A 20 -2.39 7.15 9.36
C ALA A 20 -1.65 8.17 8.48
N MET A 21 -0.32 8.12 8.42
CA MET A 21 0.47 9.09 7.67
C MET A 21 0.59 8.69 6.20
N HIS A 22 0.61 9.69 5.31
CA HIS A 22 0.98 9.46 3.92
C HIS A 22 2.43 8.93 3.84
N PHE A 23 2.66 7.91 3.01
CA PHE A 23 3.91 7.15 2.98
C PHE A 23 5.17 8.01 2.75
N THR A 24 5.05 9.14 2.03
CA THR A 24 6.18 10.07 1.82
C THR A 24 6.72 10.66 3.11
N ARG A 25 5.89 10.76 4.16
CA ARG A 25 6.27 11.31 5.47
C ARG A 25 6.72 10.24 6.46
N VAL A 26 6.33 8.99 6.25
CA VAL A 26 6.60 7.87 7.18
C VAL A 26 8.11 7.69 7.41
N ALA A 27 8.91 7.68 6.34
CA ALA A 27 10.36 7.51 6.46
C ALA A 27 11.05 8.67 7.23
N GLN A 28 10.56 9.91 7.06
CA GLN A 28 11.09 11.07 7.78
C GLN A 28 10.71 10.99 9.27
N GLU A 29 9.46 10.62 9.57
CA GLU A 29 8.97 10.47 10.94
C GLU A 29 9.73 9.37 11.71
N ILE A 30 9.95 8.21 11.08
CA ILE A 30 10.72 7.11 11.71
C ILE A 30 12.16 7.55 12.00
N LYS A 31 12.82 8.24 11.05
CA LYS A 31 14.17 8.77 11.25
C LYS A 31 14.22 9.80 12.37
N ALA A 32 13.24 10.70 12.45
CA ALA A 32 13.15 11.70 13.52
C ALA A 32 12.97 11.04 14.89
N ARG A 33 12.12 10.02 15.00
CA ARG A 33 11.95 9.24 16.24
C ARG A 33 13.20 8.46 16.63
N LEU A 34 13.87 7.86 15.67
CA LEU A 34 15.14 7.16 15.89
C LEU A 34 16.24 8.10 16.38
N ALA A 35 16.31 9.32 15.83
CA ALA A 35 17.25 10.34 16.30
C ALA A 35 16.97 10.74 17.76
N LYS A 36 15.69 10.99 18.11
CA LYS A 36 15.29 11.29 19.49
C LYS A 36 15.63 10.15 20.45
N GLU A 37 15.36 8.91 20.04
CA GLU A 37 15.66 7.72 20.84
C GLU A 37 17.17 7.56 21.09
N ASN A 38 17.99 7.84 20.09
CA ASN A 38 19.46 7.80 20.24
C ASN A 38 19.99 8.87 21.21
N VAL A 39 19.39 10.08 21.22
CA VAL A 39 19.74 11.12 22.19
C VAL A 39 19.40 10.66 23.61
N LEU A 40 18.18 10.12 23.81
CA LEU A 40 17.76 9.58 25.12
C LEU A 40 18.67 8.44 25.58
N GLN A 41 19.10 7.55 24.68
CA GLN A 41 20.07 6.49 25.00
C GLN A 41 21.44 7.05 25.43
N ASN A 42 21.91 8.13 24.81
CA ASN A 42 23.18 8.77 25.19
C ASN A 42 23.06 9.45 26.56
N ASP A 43 21.99 10.22 26.80
CA ASP A 43 21.71 10.84 28.09
C ASP A 43 21.60 9.79 29.20
N PHE A 44 20.95 8.67 28.92
CA PHE A 44 20.87 7.54 29.84
C PHE A 44 22.25 6.93 30.12
N ARG A 45 23.06 6.71 29.08
CA ARG A 45 24.42 6.18 29.20
C ARG A 45 25.33 7.09 30.01
N ASP A 46 25.13 8.40 29.95
CA ASP A 46 25.86 9.36 30.77
C ASP A 46 25.38 9.31 32.24
N LYS A 47 24.06 9.24 32.49
CA LYS A 47 23.51 9.04 33.84
C LYS A 47 23.97 7.74 34.52
N VAL A 48 24.16 6.67 33.74
CA VAL A 48 24.70 5.38 34.23
C VAL A 48 26.13 5.51 34.74
N LYS A 49 26.95 6.44 34.19
CA LYS A 49 28.33 6.64 34.66
C LYS A 49 28.38 7.29 36.04
N ASP A 50 27.37 8.08 36.39
CA ASP A 50 27.30 8.86 37.63
C ASP A 50 26.47 8.18 38.74
N ALA A 51 25.92 6.98 38.49
CA ALA A 51 24.95 6.32 39.36
C ALA A 51 25.56 5.33 40.38
N THR A 52 24.91 5.22 41.55
CA THR A 52 25.27 4.26 42.62
C THR A 52 24.86 2.83 42.26
N ILE A 53 25.52 1.81 42.82
CA ILE A 53 25.29 0.38 42.51
C ILE A 53 23.82 -0.07 42.68
N SER A 54 23.08 0.49 43.63
CA SER A 54 21.64 0.21 43.81
C SER A 54 20.77 0.85 42.71
N ASP A 55 21.09 2.08 42.31
CA ASP A 55 20.37 2.82 41.27
C ASP A 55 20.59 2.17 39.89
N LEU A 56 21.79 1.65 39.65
CA LEU A 56 22.14 0.90 38.44
C LEU A 56 21.24 -0.33 38.23
N LYS A 57 20.85 -1.05 39.29
CA LYS A 57 20.00 -2.24 39.16
C LYS A 57 18.58 -1.92 38.68
N VAL A 58 18.05 -0.75 39.06
CA VAL A 58 16.70 -0.31 38.65
C VAL A 58 16.76 0.27 37.24
N LEU A 59 17.73 1.16 36.97
CA LEU A 59 17.97 1.77 35.65
C LEU A 59 18.21 0.72 34.55
N VAL A 60 19.00 -0.32 34.83
CA VAL A 60 19.33 -1.35 33.81
C VAL A 60 18.16 -2.30 33.54
N LYS A 61 17.29 -2.56 34.51
CA LYS A 61 16.24 -3.58 34.35
C LYS A 61 15.08 -3.08 33.51
N ASP A 62 14.64 -1.86 33.74
CA ASP A 62 13.37 -1.36 33.18
C ASP A 62 13.63 -0.40 32.00
N ASP A 63 14.46 0.62 32.16
CA ASP A 63 14.65 1.64 31.12
C ASP A 63 15.46 1.12 29.91
N VAL A 64 16.57 0.42 30.14
CA VAL A 64 17.42 -0.10 29.04
C VAL A 64 16.64 -1.05 28.15
N LYS A 65 15.83 -1.94 28.72
CA LYS A 65 15.06 -2.91 27.94
C LYS A 65 13.97 -2.23 27.11
N VAL A 66 13.31 -1.22 27.67
CA VAL A 66 12.30 -0.44 26.96
C VAL A 66 12.93 0.31 25.79
N HIS A 67 14.03 1.06 26.02
CA HIS A 67 14.74 1.79 24.97
C HIS A 67 15.31 0.89 23.86
N LEU A 68 15.87 -0.28 24.23
CA LEU A 68 16.34 -1.25 23.24
C LEU A 68 15.19 -1.84 22.42
N ASN A 69 14.04 -2.10 23.04
CA ASN A 69 12.88 -2.61 22.33
C ASN A 69 12.30 -1.57 21.35
N VAL A 70 12.16 -0.31 21.79
CA VAL A 70 11.70 0.80 20.93
C VAL A 70 12.65 0.98 19.75
N LYS A 71 13.97 0.99 19.99
CA LYS A 71 14.98 1.08 18.92
C LYS A 71 14.88 -0.09 17.94
N LYS A 72 14.71 -1.32 18.43
CA LYS A 72 14.51 -2.50 17.58
C LYS A 72 13.26 -2.36 16.70
N GLN A 73 12.15 -1.85 17.25
CA GLN A 73 10.93 -1.58 16.51
C GLN A 73 11.13 -0.48 15.46
N LEU A 74 11.82 0.62 15.79
CA LEU A 74 12.13 1.70 14.85
C LEU A 74 12.97 1.22 13.67
N THR A 75 14.03 0.43 13.94
CA THR A 75 14.87 -0.14 12.88
C THR A 75 14.05 -1.06 11.99
N ARG A 76 13.22 -1.93 12.56
CA ARG A 76 12.33 -2.79 11.77
C ARG A 76 11.38 -2.01 10.87
N HIS A 77 10.73 -0.97 11.39
CA HIS A 77 9.85 -0.11 10.56
C HIS A 77 10.62 0.63 9.48
N LEU A 78 11.87 1.00 9.74
CA LEU A 78 12.74 1.60 8.73
C LEU A 78 13.04 0.59 7.61
N ASP A 79 13.38 -0.66 7.95
CA ASP A 79 13.63 -1.73 6.97
C ASP A 79 12.37 -2.00 6.12
N LEU A 80 11.20 -2.13 6.76
CA LEU A 80 9.92 -2.26 6.04
C LEU A 80 9.65 -1.06 5.12
N CYS A 81 9.97 0.16 5.56
CA CYS A 81 9.85 1.34 4.72
C CYS A 81 10.77 1.28 3.51
N THR A 82 12.00 0.76 3.66
CA THR A 82 12.91 0.58 2.53
C THR A 82 12.36 -0.45 1.53
N ASP A 83 11.82 -1.57 2.00
CA ASP A 83 11.21 -2.59 1.12
C ASP A 83 10.01 -2.04 0.35
N ILE A 84 9.14 -1.27 1.01
CA ILE A 84 8.00 -0.61 0.35
C ILE A 84 8.50 0.44 -0.66
N TYR A 85 9.56 1.16 -0.34
CA TYR A 85 10.13 2.18 -1.22
C TYR A 85 10.72 1.56 -2.50
N GLU A 86 11.39 0.41 -2.40
CA GLU A 86 11.90 -0.31 -3.57
C GLU A 86 10.75 -0.83 -4.45
N LYS A 87 9.65 -1.30 -3.86
CA LYS A 87 8.43 -1.62 -4.63
C LYS A 87 7.81 -0.39 -5.31
N LYS A 88 7.82 0.77 -4.65
CA LYS A 88 7.29 2.03 -5.19
C LYS A 88 8.13 2.59 -6.34
N LYS A 89 9.44 2.31 -6.36
CA LYS A 89 10.35 2.70 -7.45
C LYS A 89 10.18 1.88 -8.71
N ALA A 90 9.54 0.71 -8.65
CA ALA A 90 9.28 -0.08 -9.82
C ALA A 90 8.50 0.77 -10.85
N ASN A 91 8.99 0.82 -12.09
CA ASN A 91 8.42 1.68 -13.13
C ASN A 91 6.92 1.41 -13.32
N ASP A 92 6.51 0.14 -13.24
CA ASP A 92 5.12 -0.28 -13.35
C ASP A 92 4.22 0.35 -12.28
N PHE A 93 4.72 0.57 -11.06
CA PHE A 93 3.94 1.21 -10.00
C PHE A 93 3.68 2.69 -10.28
N LYS A 94 4.67 3.42 -10.83
CA LYS A 94 4.50 4.83 -11.18
C LYS A 94 3.50 4.98 -12.31
N ILE A 95 3.63 4.16 -13.36
CA ILE A 95 2.70 4.17 -14.50
C ILE A 95 1.29 3.82 -14.02
N GLN A 96 1.14 2.80 -13.18
CA GLN A 96 -0.17 2.44 -12.63
C GLN A 96 -0.78 3.62 -11.85
N LEU A 97 0.00 4.31 -11.01
CA LEU A 97 -0.49 5.45 -10.23
C LEU A 97 -0.89 6.64 -11.11
N GLU A 98 -0.15 6.89 -12.21
CA GLU A 98 -0.50 7.90 -13.21
C GLU A 98 -1.82 7.55 -13.89
N MET A 99 -2.01 6.30 -14.32
CA MET A 99 -3.26 5.83 -14.93
C MET A 99 -4.44 5.89 -13.96
N GLU A 100 -4.25 5.52 -12.69
CA GLU A 100 -5.28 5.66 -11.64
C GLU A 100 -5.68 7.14 -11.44
N ALA A 101 -4.71 8.05 -11.45
CA ALA A 101 -4.98 9.48 -11.36
C ALA A 101 -5.74 9.97 -12.61
N ASP A 102 -5.33 9.58 -13.82
CA ASP A 102 -5.99 9.99 -15.06
C ASP A 102 -7.44 9.49 -15.12
N ILE A 103 -7.72 8.27 -14.64
CA ILE A 103 -9.09 7.75 -14.49
C ILE A 103 -9.92 8.67 -13.61
N LEU A 104 -9.40 9.05 -12.44
CA LEU A 104 -10.11 9.91 -11.48
C LEU A 104 -10.37 11.31 -12.03
N HIS A 105 -9.47 11.83 -12.86
CA HIS A 105 -9.64 13.12 -13.54
C HIS A 105 -10.39 13.03 -14.87
N SER A 106 -10.82 11.82 -15.28
CA SER A 106 -11.49 11.56 -16.55
C SER A 106 -10.69 12.01 -17.78
N GLN A 107 -9.37 11.78 -17.76
CA GLN A 107 -8.44 12.11 -18.84
C GLN A 107 -7.89 10.84 -19.50
N ASN A 108 -7.32 10.99 -20.70
CA ASN A 108 -6.54 9.93 -21.38
C ASN A 108 -7.25 8.57 -21.50
N PHE A 109 -8.57 8.57 -21.76
CA PHE A 109 -9.39 7.36 -21.75
C PHE A 109 -8.84 6.24 -22.65
N ASP A 110 -8.44 6.56 -23.88
CA ASP A 110 -7.90 5.57 -24.82
C ASP A 110 -6.56 4.99 -24.36
N ASP A 111 -5.69 5.82 -23.77
CA ASP A 111 -4.40 5.37 -23.22
C ASP A 111 -4.62 4.46 -22.01
N ILE A 112 -5.59 4.77 -21.14
CA ILE A 112 -5.95 3.93 -20.01
C ILE A 112 -6.49 2.58 -20.48
N VAL A 113 -7.42 2.57 -21.45
CA VAL A 113 -7.96 1.33 -22.00
C VAL A 113 -6.86 0.49 -22.63
N SER A 114 -5.96 1.12 -23.40
CA SER A 114 -4.80 0.48 -24.01
C SER A 114 -3.85 -0.12 -22.95
N TYR A 115 -3.60 0.63 -21.87
CA TYR A 115 -2.78 0.18 -20.74
C TYR A 115 -3.38 -1.04 -20.04
N ILE A 116 -4.66 -0.99 -19.68
CA ILE A 116 -5.38 -2.11 -19.04
C ILE A 116 -5.40 -3.32 -19.98
N HIS A 117 -5.71 -3.12 -21.26
CA HIS A 117 -5.74 -4.19 -22.25
C HIS A 117 -4.37 -4.84 -22.40
N THR A 118 -3.30 -4.04 -22.48
CA THR A 118 -1.92 -4.55 -22.54
C THR A 118 -1.54 -5.35 -21.29
N MET A 119 -1.93 -4.89 -20.10
CA MET A 119 -1.70 -5.61 -18.86
C MET A 119 -2.41 -6.98 -18.83
N ILE A 120 -3.64 -7.03 -19.34
CA ILE A 120 -4.39 -8.29 -19.49
C ILE A 120 -3.70 -9.21 -20.50
N CYS A 121 -3.33 -8.70 -21.68
CA CYS A 121 -2.67 -9.49 -22.72
C CYS A 121 -1.28 -10.02 -22.30
N ARG A 122 -0.59 -9.32 -21.40
CA ARG A 122 0.68 -9.79 -20.80
C ARG A 122 0.49 -10.83 -19.70
N CYS A 123 -0.74 -11.19 -19.37
CA CYS A 123 -1.08 -12.12 -18.30
C CYS A 123 -0.42 -11.72 -16.97
N GLU A 124 -0.64 -10.47 -16.53
CA GLU A 124 -0.14 -9.97 -15.24
C GLU A 124 -0.39 -11.03 -14.15
N PRO A 125 0.64 -11.47 -13.39
CA PRO A 125 0.53 -12.62 -12.49
C PRO A 125 -0.60 -12.49 -11.46
N ASN A 126 -0.90 -11.26 -11.06
CA ASN A 126 -2.03 -10.94 -10.22
C ASN A 126 -3.20 -10.40 -11.06
N LYS A 127 -4.12 -11.29 -11.45
CA LYS A 127 -5.34 -10.93 -12.22
C LYS A 127 -6.23 -9.89 -11.55
N TYR A 128 -6.11 -9.68 -10.24
CA TYR A 128 -6.91 -8.67 -9.54
C TYR A 128 -6.46 -7.24 -9.85
N ARG A 129 -5.20 -7.03 -10.29
CA ARG A 129 -4.72 -5.70 -10.69
C ARG A 129 -5.49 -5.13 -11.91
N PRO A 130 -5.55 -5.81 -13.07
CA PRO A 130 -6.38 -5.35 -14.19
C PRO A 130 -7.85 -5.23 -13.80
N LEU A 131 -8.36 -6.17 -13.00
CA LEU A 131 -9.76 -6.14 -12.57
C LEU A 131 -10.11 -4.90 -11.73
N GLN A 132 -9.21 -4.48 -10.82
CA GLN A 132 -9.37 -3.27 -10.03
C GLN A 132 -9.38 -2.01 -10.90
N LEU A 133 -8.49 -1.92 -11.88
CA LEU A 133 -8.48 -0.79 -12.83
C LEU A 133 -9.72 -0.77 -13.72
N LEU A 134 -10.21 -1.93 -14.16
CA LEU A 134 -11.48 -2.03 -14.89
C LEU A 134 -12.65 -1.50 -14.07
N CYS A 135 -12.72 -1.88 -12.79
CA CYS A 135 -13.76 -1.41 -11.90
C CYS A 135 -13.64 0.09 -11.62
N LEU A 136 -12.41 0.58 -11.41
CA LEU A 136 -12.15 2.00 -11.20
C LEU A 136 -12.56 2.83 -12.43
N LEU A 137 -12.18 2.39 -13.62
CA LEU A 137 -12.54 3.05 -14.88
C LEU A 137 -14.06 3.07 -15.09
N SER A 138 -14.74 1.95 -14.85
CA SER A 138 -16.20 1.86 -15.00
C SER A 138 -16.93 2.71 -13.97
N THR A 139 -16.53 2.68 -12.69
CA THR A 139 -17.18 3.47 -11.63
C THR A 139 -16.92 4.98 -11.78
N ALA A 140 -15.72 5.39 -12.19
CA ALA A 140 -15.40 6.81 -12.42
C ALA A 140 -16.19 7.41 -13.60
N ASN A 141 -16.53 6.60 -14.61
CA ASN A 141 -17.20 7.05 -15.84
C ASN A 141 -18.71 6.73 -15.90
N ASN A 142 -19.30 6.22 -14.82
CA ASN A 142 -20.70 5.72 -14.79
C ASN A 142 -20.98 4.66 -15.86
N GLY A 143 -20.08 3.70 -15.97
CA GLY A 143 -20.12 2.60 -16.93
C GLY A 143 -19.27 2.88 -18.17
N LEU A 144 -19.00 1.80 -18.92
CA LEU A 144 -18.24 1.87 -20.18
C LEU A 144 -19.19 1.76 -21.37
N THR A 145 -18.79 2.25 -22.54
CA THR A 145 -19.55 1.93 -23.76
C THR A 145 -19.56 0.41 -23.97
N ARG A 146 -20.61 -0.10 -24.62
CA ARG A 146 -20.75 -1.55 -24.87
C ARG A 146 -19.51 -2.12 -25.57
N GLU A 147 -18.96 -1.39 -26.54
CA GLU A 147 -17.76 -1.78 -27.28
C GLU A 147 -16.55 -2.02 -26.36
N TYR A 148 -16.19 -1.04 -25.53
CA TYR A 148 -15.06 -1.19 -24.60
C TYR A 148 -15.33 -2.24 -23.52
N TYR A 149 -16.56 -2.33 -23.03
CA TYR A 149 -16.94 -3.34 -22.04
C TYR A 149 -16.77 -4.77 -22.58
N GLU A 150 -17.28 -5.04 -23.78
CA GLU A 150 -17.19 -6.36 -24.42
C GLU A 150 -15.74 -6.69 -24.79
N LEU A 151 -14.97 -5.72 -25.29
CA LEU A 151 -13.54 -5.88 -25.56
C LEU A 151 -12.78 -6.32 -24.31
N LEU A 152 -12.93 -5.57 -23.21
CA LEU A 152 -12.20 -5.82 -21.97
C LEU A 152 -12.65 -7.11 -21.28
N CYS A 153 -13.95 -7.42 -21.28
CA CYS A 153 -14.49 -8.71 -20.82
C CYS A 153 -13.85 -9.88 -21.57
N ARG A 154 -13.87 -9.81 -22.92
CA ARG A 154 -13.35 -10.87 -23.77
C ARG A 154 -11.85 -11.07 -23.53
N SER A 155 -11.07 -9.99 -23.53
CA SER A 155 -9.63 -10.06 -23.30
C SER A 155 -9.32 -10.64 -21.91
N PHE A 156 -10.07 -10.27 -20.88
CA PHE A 156 -9.89 -10.79 -19.52
C PHE A 156 -10.16 -12.30 -19.44
N LEU A 157 -11.27 -12.77 -20.02
CA LEU A 157 -11.62 -14.20 -20.03
C LEU A 157 -10.64 -15.03 -20.86
N GLN A 158 -10.14 -14.49 -21.97
CA GLN A 158 -9.13 -15.16 -22.79
C GLN A 158 -7.79 -15.29 -22.07
N ALA A 159 -7.36 -14.27 -21.31
CA ALA A 159 -6.10 -14.28 -20.60
C ALA A 159 -6.13 -15.10 -19.29
N TYR A 160 -7.23 -15.02 -18.54
CA TYR A 160 -7.32 -15.57 -17.18
C TYR A 160 -8.29 -16.74 -17.01
N GLY A 161 -8.96 -17.16 -18.08
CA GLY A 161 -9.86 -18.31 -18.09
C GLY A 161 -11.34 -17.95 -17.95
N TYR A 162 -12.20 -18.78 -18.55
CA TYR A 162 -13.66 -18.60 -18.60
C TYR A 162 -14.35 -18.93 -17.27
N GLU A 163 -13.66 -19.53 -16.31
CA GLU A 163 -14.13 -19.71 -14.94
C GLU A 163 -14.40 -18.38 -14.21
N ASN A 164 -13.91 -17.25 -14.74
CA ASN A 164 -14.15 -15.92 -14.19
C ASN A 164 -15.46 -15.28 -14.68
N ILE A 165 -16.28 -15.95 -15.50
CA ILE A 165 -17.61 -15.43 -15.91
C ILE A 165 -18.48 -15.07 -14.68
N PRO A 166 -18.62 -15.92 -13.64
CA PRO A 166 -19.42 -15.58 -12.46
C PRO A 166 -18.87 -14.38 -11.69
N LEU A 167 -17.54 -14.18 -11.72
CA LEU A 167 -16.88 -13.02 -11.12
C LEU A 167 -17.28 -11.73 -11.84
N LEU A 168 -17.17 -11.69 -13.18
CA LEU A 168 -17.58 -10.54 -13.97
C LEU A 168 -19.08 -10.25 -13.80
N TYR A 169 -19.91 -11.29 -13.81
CA TYR A 169 -21.34 -11.15 -13.56
C TYR A 169 -21.63 -10.55 -12.17
N LYS A 170 -20.88 -10.96 -11.13
CA LYS A 170 -21.06 -10.39 -9.79
C LYS A 170 -20.61 -8.93 -9.71
N LEU A 171 -19.56 -8.55 -10.42
CA LEU A 171 -19.10 -7.15 -10.51
C LEU A 171 -20.11 -6.26 -11.23
N GLU A 172 -20.77 -6.78 -12.27
CA GLU A 172 -21.86 -6.09 -12.95
C GLU A 172 -23.07 -5.88 -12.02
N GLN A 173 -23.47 -6.93 -11.27
CA GLN A 173 -24.53 -6.82 -10.26
C GLN A 173 -24.24 -5.78 -9.17
N LEU A 174 -22.96 -5.63 -8.79
CA LEU A 174 -22.51 -4.65 -7.80
C LEU A 174 -22.29 -3.25 -8.41
N HIS A 175 -22.56 -3.06 -9.70
CA HIS A 175 -22.29 -1.83 -10.45
C HIS A 175 -20.82 -1.38 -10.43
N LEU A 176 -19.90 -2.31 -10.14
CA LEU A 176 -18.46 -2.03 -10.15
C LEU A 176 -17.89 -2.08 -11.56
N PHE A 177 -18.42 -2.95 -12.42
CA PHE A 177 -18.01 -3.05 -13.82
C PHE A 177 -19.24 -3.30 -14.69
N HIS A 178 -19.71 -2.28 -15.39
CA HIS A 178 -20.99 -2.34 -16.11
C HIS A 178 -20.99 -1.47 -17.38
N VAL A 179 -21.93 -1.76 -18.27
CA VAL A 179 -22.19 -0.97 -19.48
C VAL A 179 -22.93 0.33 -19.10
N LYS A 180 -22.49 1.45 -19.66
CA LYS A 180 -23.13 2.76 -19.55
C LYS A 180 -24.56 2.66 -20.06
N ARG A 181 -25.52 3.00 -19.20
CA ARG A 181 -26.94 3.01 -19.57
C ARG A 181 -27.19 4.24 -20.43
N SER A 182 -27.78 4.06 -21.61
CA SER A 182 -28.05 5.10 -22.60
C SER A 182 -29.18 6.08 -22.23
N CYS A 183 -29.54 6.22 -20.95
CA CYS A 183 -30.69 7.02 -20.50
C CYS A 183 -30.33 8.28 -19.69
N ASP A 184 -29.05 8.63 -19.55
CA ASP A 184 -28.66 9.91 -18.96
C ASP A 184 -28.43 10.94 -20.08
N ILE A 185 -29.53 11.48 -20.59
CA ILE A 185 -29.54 12.74 -21.34
C ILE A 185 -30.10 13.80 -20.37
N PRO A 186 -29.45 14.96 -20.19
CA PRO A 186 -30.01 16.06 -19.40
C PRO A 186 -31.31 16.61 -20.00
#